data_AF-A0A9D4RNC6-F1
#
_entry.id   AF-A0A9D4RNC6-F1
#
_cell.length_a   1.000
_cell.length_b   1.000
_cell.length_c   1.000
_cell.angle_alpha   90.00
_cell.angle_beta   90.00
_cell.angle_gamma   90.00
#
_symmetry.space_group_name_H-M   'P 1'
#
loop_
_entity.id
_entity.type
_entity.pdbx_description
1 polymer ?
#
loop_
_entity_poly.entity_id
_entity_poly.type
_entity_poly.pdbx_seq_one_letter_code
_entity_poly.pdbx_strand_id
1 'polypeptide(L)'
;MAEYVEQSTEEMLPELEQMCRVGLFTKKETSKILEKRKGHEYKLRRKQKQKEDFLQYIQYETNLLALVRKRRDRTGYTHKKIEIDNNITSRIHRLFKLALYRFPEDLKLWLSYIAFAKQLKALDLISRQYSKMLAVHDKKPDLWLSAAKWEFEDNNNSDNARKLLQRGLRFNPEARKLWLEYYRMELLYAEKTRKRRELLELGEDENSDTVLSGQVAFVVFDQARQAIPDDVSFLVQFLPICQLFDFTKDHEADICKELKEKYSEEPLAWDALAKRHLGRKEDLTVTDNPEKLFHDVYMDAISTLNSAHPIAQCWNRILKAFANSWDPDETPQNMVSHQDPNCLQAMHDFKAIQLCLPGEMAWDMPIGQDGRTYILVLIEPGK
;
A
#
# COMPACT_ATOMS: atom_id res chain seq x y z
N MET A 1 -16.46 7.77 45.03
CA MET A 1 -15.28 7.17 44.37
C MET A 1 -15.09 5.72 44.80
N ALA A 2 -15.01 5.42 46.10
CA ALA A 2 -14.87 4.06 46.62
C ALA A 2 -16.08 3.14 46.29
N GLU A 3 -17.31 3.63 46.46
CA GLU A 3 -18.55 2.88 46.17
C GLU A 3 -18.60 2.29 44.75
N TYR A 4 -18.27 3.09 43.74
CA TYR A 4 -18.20 2.60 42.37
C TYR A 4 -17.04 1.63 42.08
N VAL A 5 -15.95 1.71 42.86
CA VAL A 5 -14.87 0.71 42.77
C VAL A 5 -15.37 -0.61 43.36
N GLU A 6 -16.02 -0.57 44.51
CA GLU A 6 -16.59 -1.77 45.13
C GLU A 6 -17.63 -2.44 44.23
N GLN A 7 -18.57 -1.66 43.67
CA GLN A 7 -19.52 -2.17 42.67
C GLN A 7 -18.82 -2.83 41.48
N SER A 8 -17.80 -2.18 40.91
CA SER A 8 -17.06 -2.77 39.80
C SER A 8 -16.32 -4.04 40.21
N THR A 9 -15.93 -4.18 41.48
CA THR A 9 -15.25 -5.37 41.97
C THR A 9 -16.21 -6.51 42.24
N GLU A 10 -17.42 -6.21 42.71
CA GLU A 10 -18.51 -7.18 42.86
C GLU A 10 -18.89 -7.80 41.51
N GLU A 11 -18.98 -6.99 40.45
CA GLU A 11 -19.20 -7.47 39.07
C GLU A 11 -18.11 -8.45 38.59
N MET A 12 -16.89 -8.37 39.13
CA MET A 12 -15.77 -9.24 38.75
C MET A 12 -15.71 -10.54 39.54
N LEU A 13 -16.39 -10.63 40.69
CA LEU A 13 -16.32 -11.81 41.56
C LEU A 13 -16.82 -13.10 40.90
N PRO A 14 -17.96 -13.12 40.16
CA PRO A 14 -18.45 -14.35 39.55
C PRO A 14 -17.45 -14.96 38.55
N GLU A 15 -16.78 -14.13 37.74
CA GLU A 15 -15.73 -14.56 36.80
C GLU A 15 -14.57 -15.22 37.55
N LEU A 16 -14.10 -14.58 38.62
CA LEU A 16 -12.96 -15.03 39.42
C LEU A 16 -13.26 -16.33 40.19
N GLU A 17 -14.48 -16.48 40.72
CA GLU A 17 -14.93 -17.74 41.32
C GLU A 17 -14.96 -18.88 40.30
N GLN A 18 -15.45 -18.62 39.10
CA GLN A 18 -15.48 -19.61 38.03
C GLN A 18 -14.07 -20.03 37.61
N MET A 19 -13.13 -19.08 37.52
CA MET A 19 -11.72 -19.38 37.26
C MET A 19 -11.11 -20.32 38.32
N CYS A 20 -11.55 -20.20 39.58
CA CYS A 20 -11.14 -21.11 40.66
C CYS A 20 -11.82 -22.48 40.52
N ARG A 21 -13.13 -22.52 40.24
CA ARG A 21 -13.90 -23.78 40.11
C ARG A 21 -13.41 -24.64 38.96
N VAL A 22 -13.02 -24.02 37.85
CA VAL A 22 -12.45 -24.69 36.66
C VAL A 22 -11.00 -25.15 36.91
N GLY A 23 -10.38 -24.74 38.03
CA GLY A 23 -9.00 -25.12 38.39
C GLY A 23 -7.92 -24.40 37.60
N LEU A 24 -8.25 -23.33 36.86
CA LEU A 24 -7.29 -22.53 36.11
C LEU A 24 -6.39 -21.68 37.02
N PHE A 25 -6.93 -21.26 38.17
CA PHE A 25 -6.24 -20.43 39.15
C PHE A 25 -6.49 -20.93 40.57
N THR A 26 -5.49 -20.74 41.44
CA THR A 26 -5.66 -20.99 42.87
C THR A 26 -6.36 -19.80 43.55
N LYS A 27 -7.04 -20.03 44.67
CA LYS A 27 -7.69 -18.95 45.46
C LYS A 27 -6.72 -17.80 45.80
N LYS A 28 -5.44 -18.11 46.06
CA LYS A 28 -4.38 -17.12 46.35
C LYS A 28 -4.06 -16.27 45.12
N GLU A 29 -3.97 -16.87 43.94
CA GLU A 29 -3.74 -16.12 42.69
C GLU A 29 -4.92 -15.23 42.34
N THR A 30 -6.14 -15.74 42.47
CA THR A 30 -7.38 -15.00 42.22
C THR A 30 -7.51 -13.79 43.13
N SER A 31 -7.12 -13.92 44.40
CA SER A 31 -7.08 -12.79 45.34
C SER A 31 -6.09 -11.72 44.88
N LYS A 32 -4.89 -12.11 44.40
CA LYS A 32 -3.90 -11.18 43.84
C LYS A 32 -4.41 -10.50 42.56
N ILE A 33 -5.17 -11.21 41.72
CA ILE A 33 -5.81 -10.62 40.52
C ILE A 33 -6.82 -9.56 40.94
N LEU A 34 -7.67 -9.86 41.93
CA LEU A 34 -8.65 -8.92 42.45
C LEU A 34 -7.99 -7.65 43.03
N GLU A 35 -6.92 -7.81 43.81
CA GLU A 35 -6.17 -6.69 44.38
C GLU A 35 -5.56 -5.79 43.29
N LYS A 36 -4.95 -6.39 42.26
CA LYS A 36 -4.41 -5.62 41.12
C LYS A 36 -5.52 -4.90 40.34
N ARG A 37 -6.65 -5.56 40.09
CA ARG A 37 -7.82 -4.94 39.44
C ARG A 37 -8.37 -3.78 40.26
N LYS A 38 -8.52 -3.94 41.59
CA LYS A 38 -8.89 -2.86 42.52
C LYS A 38 -7.95 -1.66 42.38
N GLY A 39 -6.64 -1.89 42.36
CA GLY A 39 -5.64 -0.84 42.17
C GLY A 39 -5.80 -0.07 40.84
N HIS A 40 -6.07 -0.77 39.74
CA HIS A 40 -6.32 -0.12 38.44
C HIS A 40 -7.65 0.66 38.41
N GLU A 41 -8.72 0.14 39.01
CA GLU A 41 -10.01 0.84 39.11
C GLU A 41 -9.90 2.13 39.94
N TYR A 42 -9.12 2.12 41.03
CA TYR A 42 -8.81 3.35 41.78
C TYR A 42 -8.05 4.38 40.94
N LYS A 43 -7.06 3.94 40.14
CA LYS A 43 -6.29 4.83 39.24
C LYS A 43 -7.19 5.47 38.18
N LEU A 44 -8.08 4.70 37.56
CA LEU A 44 -9.01 5.18 36.53
C LEU A 44 -10.01 6.23 37.03
N ARG A 45 -10.35 6.18 38.32
CA ARG A 45 -11.32 7.09 38.96
C ARG A 45 -10.68 8.33 39.60
N ARG A 46 -9.37 8.51 39.47
CA ARG A 46 -8.69 9.75 39.85
C ARG A 46 -9.29 10.94 39.07
N LYS A 47 -9.26 12.13 39.70
CA LYS A 47 -9.76 13.37 39.09
C LYS A 47 -9.02 13.68 37.78
N GLN A 48 -7.70 13.55 37.80
CA GLN A 48 -6.87 13.62 36.60
C GLN A 48 -6.68 12.21 36.06
N LYS A 49 -7.22 11.97 34.87
CA LYS A 49 -7.11 10.69 34.17
C LYS A 49 -5.92 10.76 33.22
N GLN A 50 -4.96 9.86 33.39
CA GLN A 50 -3.81 9.74 32.50
C GLN A 50 -4.04 8.63 31.48
N LYS A 51 -3.55 8.81 30.25
CA LYS A 51 -3.68 7.78 29.19
C LYS A 51 -2.91 6.51 29.55
N GLU A 52 -1.77 6.66 30.24
CA GLU A 52 -0.90 5.57 30.69
C GLU A 52 -1.64 4.63 31.64
N ASP A 53 -2.53 5.14 32.49
CA ASP A 53 -3.32 4.32 33.41
C ASP A 53 -4.27 3.37 32.65
N PHE A 54 -4.90 3.85 31.57
CA PHE A 54 -5.72 3.02 30.69
C PHE A 54 -4.88 1.98 29.97
N LEU A 55 -3.75 2.39 29.38
CA LEU A 55 -2.86 1.49 28.63
C LEU A 55 -2.29 0.39 29.53
N GLN A 56 -1.84 0.73 30.75
CA GLN A 56 -1.36 -0.24 31.73
C GLN A 56 -2.45 -1.24 32.09
N TYR A 57 -3.68 -0.78 32.28
CA TYR A 57 -4.77 -1.68 32.64
C TYR A 57 -5.20 -2.58 31.48
N ILE A 58 -5.28 -2.03 30.26
CA ILE A 58 -5.54 -2.80 29.04
C ILE A 58 -4.46 -3.86 28.83
N GLN A 59 -3.18 -3.49 29.00
CA GLN A 59 -2.07 -4.44 28.90
C GLN A 59 -2.18 -5.54 29.95
N TYR A 60 -2.52 -5.20 31.19
CA TYR A 60 -2.73 -6.17 32.26
C TYR A 60 -3.85 -7.17 31.94
N GLU A 61 -5.03 -6.69 31.51
CA GLU A 61 -6.15 -7.58 31.15
C GLU A 61 -5.85 -8.41 29.89
N THR A 62 -5.13 -7.86 28.92
CA THR A 62 -4.69 -8.59 27.72
C THR A 62 -3.72 -9.72 28.09
N ASN A 63 -2.76 -9.44 28.97
CA ASN A 63 -1.82 -10.44 29.49
C ASN A 63 -2.55 -11.51 30.31
N LEU A 64 -3.55 -11.12 31.10
CA LEU A 64 -4.38 -12.05 31.86
C LEU A 64 -5.17 -12.98 30.92
N LEU A 65 -5.80 -12.44 29.87
CA LEU A 65 -6.48 -13.24 28.86
C LEU A 65 -5.52 -14.23 28.17
N ALA A 66 -4.31 -13.78 27.82
CA ALA A 66 -3.29 -14.65 27.23
C ALA A 66 -2.84 -15.75 28.20
N LEU A 67 -2.71 -15.45 29.49
CA LEU A 67 -2.39 -16.43 30.53
C LEU A 67 -3.51 -17.45 30.71
N VAL A 68 -4.77 -17.00 30.74
CA VAL A 68 -5.95 -17.88 30.81
C VAL A 68 -5.95 -18.85 29.64
N ARG A 69 -5.75 -18.36 28.41
CA ARG A 69 -5.67 -19.20 27.20
C ARG A 69 -4.55 -20.25 27.32
N LYS A 70 -3.32 -19.84 27.65
CA LYS A 70 -2.19 -20.76 27.83
C LYS A 70 -2.42 -21.82 28.92
N ARG A 71 -3.04 -21.45 30.04
CA ARG A 71 -3.36 -22.42 31.11
C ARG A 71 -4.43 -23.41 30.65
N ARG A 72 -5.43 -22.91 29.93
CA ARG A 72 -6.51 -23.74 29.37
C ARG A 72 -5.94 -24.78 28.39
N ASP A 73 -5.03 -24.37 27.51
CA ASP A 73 -4.34 -25.27 26.57
C ASP A 73 -3.55 -26.37 27.28
N ARG A 74 -2.89 -26.05 28.41
CA ARG A 74 -2.16 -27.04 29.23
C ARG A 74 -3.08 -28.02 29.97
N THR A 75 -4.20 -27.52 30.50
CA THR A 75 -5.16 -28.37 31.23
C THR A 75 -6.07 -29.19 30.33
N GLY A 76 -6.23 -28.81 29.04
CA GLY A 76 -7.12 -29.49 28.10
C GLY A 76 -8.62 -29.35 28.40
N TYR A 77 -9.02 -28.54 29.39
CA TYR A 77 -10.40 -28.42 29.85
C TYR A 77 -11.04 -27.10 29.39
N THR A 78 -12.05 -27.20 28.51
CA THR A 78 -12.64 -26.06 27.79
C THR A 78 -14.00 -25.59 28.36
N HIS A 79 -14.46 -26.17 29.47
CA HIS A 79 -15.72 -25.79 30.08
C HIS A 79 -15.76 -24.30 30.48
N LYS A 80 -16.92 -23.64 30.34
CA LYS A 80 -17.14 -22.21 30.62
C LYS A 80 -16.17 -21.24 29.95
N LYS A 81 -15.60 -21.62 28.79
CA LYS A 81 -14.70 -20.74 28.03
C LYS A 81 -15.31 -19.40 27.69
N ILE A 82 -16.56 -19.44 27.24
CA ILE A 82 -17.31 -18.26 26.82
C ILE A 82 -17.52 -17.32 28.01
N GLU A 83 -17.95 -17.82 29.17
CA GLU A 83 -18.20 -16.99 30.37
C GLU A 83 -16.93 -16.25 30.83
N ILE A 84 -15.79 -16.95 30.94
CA ILE A 84 -14.55 -16.35 31.44
C ILE A 84 -13.91 -15.45 30.38
N ASP A 85 -13.70 -15.97 29.17
CA ASP A 85 -12.96 -15.26 28.12
C ASP A 85 -13.76 -14.04 27.63
N ASN A 86 -15.10 -14.13 27.52
CA ASN A 86 -15.91 -12.99 27.09
C ASN A 86 -16.03 -11.91 28.17
N ASN A 87 -16.03 -12.26 29.46
CA ASN A 87 -16.06 -11.24 30.52
C ASN A 87 -14.77 -10.41 30.51
N ILE A 88 -13.60 -11.06 30.41
CA ILE A 88 -12.32 -10.37 30.28
C ILE A 88 -12.28 -9.54 28.98
N THR A 89 -12.71 -10.13 27.86
CA THR A 89 -12.75 -9.44 26.56
C THR A 89 -13.67 -8.22 26.58
N SER A 90 -14.85 -8.35 27.18
CA SER A 90 -15.82 -7.25 27.36
C SER A 90 -15.25 -6.13 28.22
N ARG A 91 -14.49 -6.47 29.26
CA ARG A 91 -13.76 -5.50 30.07
C ARG A 91 -12.72 -4.75 29.25
N ILE A 92 -11.91 -5.47 28.45
CA ILE A 92 -10.93 -4.83 27.55
C ILE A 92 -11.65 -3.88 26.57
N HIS A 93 -12.77 -4.29 25.98
CA HIS A 93 -13.60 -3.41 25.14
C HIS A 93 -14.11 -2.18 25.89
N ARG A 94 -14.58 -2.33 27.14
CA ARG A 94 -15.02 -1.20 27.98
C ARG A 94 -13.87 -0.22 28.20
N LEU A 95 -12.69 -0.73 28.53
CA LEU A 95 -11.49 0.09 28.76
C LEU A 95 -11.06 0.85 27.52
N PHE A 96 -11.01 0.20 26.35
CA PHE A 96 -10.73 0.88 25.08
C PHE A 96 -11.78 1.95 24.76
N LYS A 97 -13.09 1.65 24.93
CA LYS A 97 -14.15 2.64 24.71
C LYS A 97 -14.01 3.87 25.61
N LEU A 98 -13.70 3.67 26.90
CA LEU A 98 -13.48 4.76 27.84
C LEU A 98 -12.22 5.57 27.48
N ALA A 99 -11.14 4.89 27.09
CA ALA A 99 -9.90 5.54 26.67
C ALA A 99 -10.11 6.38 25.41
N LEU A 100 -10.78 5.83 24.38
CA LEU A 100 -11.07 6.51 23.12
C LEU A 100 -12.06 7.67 23.27
N TYR A 101 -13.04 7.56 24.17
CA TYR A 101 -13.94 8.68 24.47
C TYR A 101 -13.20 9.87 25.07
N ARG A 102 -12.15 9.61 25.88
CA ARG A 102 -11.39 10.67 26.54
C ARG A 102 -10.23 11.20 25.72
N PHE A 103 -9.56 10.33 24.97
CA PHE A 103 -8.37 10.61 24.18
C PHE A 103 -8.60 10.22 22.72
N PRO A 104 -9.52 10.90 22.01
CA PRO A 104 -9.82 10.57 20.62
C PRO A 104 -8.67 10.92 19.66
N GLU A 105 -7.75 11.81 20.07
CA GLU A 105 -6.65 12.30 19.23
C GLU A 105 -5.49 11.31 19.04
N ASP A 106 -5.37 10.30 19.92
CA ASP A 106 -4.26 9.36 19.88
C ASP A 106 -4.51 8.23 18.86
N LEU A 107 -3.86 8.35 17.70
CA LEU A 107 -3.94 7.35 16.64
C LEU A 107 -3.43 5.96 17.10
N LYS A 108 -2.41 5.90 17.96
CA LYS A 108 -1.87 4.61 18.42
C LYS A 108 -2.91 3.84 19.23
N LEU A 109 -3.72 4.56 20.01
CA LEU A 109 -4.81 3.96 20.78
C LEU A 109 -5.87 3.35 19.85
N TRP A 110 -6.29 4.06 18.80
CA TRP A 110 -7.20 3.51 17.78
C TRP A 110 -6.64 2.24 17.11
N LEU A 111 -5.39 2.30 16.64
CA LEU A 111 -4.76 1.17 15.97
C LEU A 111 -4.60 -0.04 16.89
N SER A 112 -4.25 0.19 18.17
CA SER A 112 -4.18 -0.89 19.16
C SER A 112 -5.55 -1.53 19.43
N TYR A 113 -6.63 -0.74 19.43
CA TYR A 113 -7.97 -1.27 19.58
C TYR A 113 -8.41 -2.10 18.38
N ILE A 114 -8.10 -1.63 17.17
CA ILE A 114 -8.35 -2.36 15.92
C ILE A 114 -7.56 -3.67 15.89
N ALA A 115 -6.27 -3.64 16.26
CA ALA A 115 -5.44 -4.83 16.35
C ALA A 115 -6.01 -5.87 17.34
N PHE A 116 -6.50 -5.42 18.49
CA PHE A 116 -7.19 -6.27 19.45
C PHE A 116 -8.48 -6.87 18.86
N ALA A 117 -9.28 -6.07 18.15
CA ALA A 117 -10.50 -6.55 17.50
C ALA A 117 -10.21 -7.56 16.36
N LYS A 118 -9.10 -7.38 15.62
CA LYS A 118 -8.61 -8.36 14.63
C LYS A 118 -8.27 -9.71 15.26
N GLN A 119 -7.61 -9.71 16.43
CA GLN A 119 -7.31 -10.95 17.16
C GLN A 119 -8.57 -11.70 17.61
N LEU A 120 -9.68 -10.99 17.82
CA LEU A 120 -10.97 -11.59 18.19
C LEU A 120 -11.82 -11.99 16.97
N LYS A 121 -11.35 -11.71 15.74
CA LYS A 121 -12.08 -11.94 14.48
C LYS A 121 -13.47 -11.27 14.45
N ALA A 122 -13.64 -10.17 15.17
CA ALA A 122 -14.90 -9.43 15.25
C ALA A 122 -15.00 -8.39 14.12
N LEU A 123 -15.34 -8.84 12.90
CA LEU A 123 -15.34 -8.01 11.68
C LEU A 123 -16.21 -6.75 11.82
N ASP A 124 -17.46 -6.88 12.26
CA ASP A 124 -18.38 -5.75 12.43
C ASP A 124 -17.90 -4.70 13.44
N LEU A 125 -17.14 -5.14 14.45
CA LEU A 125 -16.57 -4.21 15.42
C LEU A 125 -15.48 -3.38 14.77
N ILE A 126 -14.64 -4.00 13.94
CA ILE A 126 -13.53 -3.35 13.26
C ILE A 126 -14.05 -2.30 12.27
N SER A 127 -15.03 -2.63 11.41
CA SER A 127 -15.67 -1.66 10.50
C SER A 127 -16.21 -0.43 11.24
N ARG A 128 -16.87 -0.66 12.39
CA ARG A 128 -17.39 0.42 13.25
C ARG A 128 -16.28 1.25 13.87
N GLN A 129 -15.15 0.64 14.28
CA GLN A 129 -14.02 1.39 14.83
C GLN A 129 -13.31 2.21 13.75
N TYR A 130 -13.08 1.66 12.56
CA TYR A 130 -12.54 2.43 11.44
C TYR A 130 -13.43 3.63 11.12
N SER A 131 -14.75 3.43 11.04
CA SER A 131 -15.71 4.52 10.79
C SER A 131 -15.63 5.63 11.85
N LYS A 132 -15.49 5.28 13.13
CA LYS A 132 -15.33 6.24 14.23
C LYS A 132 -13.96 6.93 14.23
N MET A 133 -12.90 6.18 13.95
CA MET A 133 -11.53 6.69 13.85
C MET A 133 -11.43 7.73 12.73
N LEU A 134 -11.98 7.42 11.55
CA LEU A 134 -11.96 8.31 10.38
C LEU A 134 -12.83 9.56 10.57
N ALA A 135 -13.86 9.51 11.43
CA ALA A 135 -14.63 10.69 11.80
C ALA A 135 -13.84 11.70 12.66
N VAL A 136 -12.81 11.23 13.38
CA VAL A 136 -11.92 12.09 14.17
C VAL A 136 -10.66 12.46 13.38
N HIS A 137 -10.16 11.55 12.54
CA HIS A 137 -8.92 11.67 11.80
C HIS A 137 -9.15 11.63 10.28
N ASP A 138 -9.87 12.60 9.76
CA ASP A 138 -10.20 12.74 8.34
C ASP A 138 -9.01 13.22 7.48
N LYS A 139 -8.15 14.09 8.03
CA LYS A 139 -7.02 14.73 7.31
C LYS A 139 -5.85 13.81 6.91
N LYS A 140 -5.82 12.55 7.36
CA LYS A 140 -4.69 11.63 7.10
C LYS A 140 -5.08 10.57 6.06
N PRO A 141 -4.63 10.68 4.80
CA PRO A 141 -4.98 9.73 3.73
C PRO A 141 -4.57 8.28 4.04
N ASP A 142 -3.44 8.08 4.73
CA ASP A 142 -2.93 6.74 5.08
C ASP A 142 -3.93 5.94 5.93
N LEU A 143 -4.76 6.62 6.74
CA LEU A 143 -5.78 5.96 7.55
C LEU A 143 -6.94 5.45 6.70
N TRP A 144 -7.38 6.23 5.71
CA TRP A 144 -8.39 5.82 4.73
C TRP A 144 -7.93 4.61 3.94
N LEU A 145 -6.66 4.62 3.50
CA LEU A 145 -6.03 3.48 2.82
C LEU A 145 -6.02 2.23 3.71
N SER A 146 -5.59 2.37 4.97
CA SER A 146 -5.54 1.23 5.90
C SER A 146 -6.92 0.63 6.18
N ALA A 147 -7.98 1.47 6.20
CA ALA A 147 -9.35 1.04 6.41
C ALA A 147 -9.91 0.33 5.17
N ALA A 148 -9.70 0.91 3.97
CA ALA A 148 -10.15 0.34 2.72
C ALA A 148 -9.48 -1.01 2.41
N LYS A 149 -8.15 -1.10 2.62
CA LYS A 149 -7.39 -2.34 2.48
C LYS A 149 -7.95 -3.44 3.38
N TRP A 150 -8.25 -3.10 4.64
CA TRP A 150 -8.84 -4.04 5.58
C TRP A 150 -10.22 -4.54 5.14
N GLU A 151 -11.12 -3.65 4.71
CA GLU A 151 -12.46 -4.04 4.24
C GLU A 151 -12.42 -4.92 2.99
N PHE A 152 -11.47 -4.67 2.08
CA PHE A 152 -11.31 -5.43 0.86
C PHE A 152 -10.69 -6.82 1.09
N GLU A 153 -9.56 -6.89 1.81
CA GLU A 153 -8.79 -8.12 2.01
C GLU A 153 -9.41 -9.03 3.10
N ASP A 154 -9.74 -8.47 4.27
CA ASP A 154 -10.16 -9.26 5.44
C ASP A 154 -11.68 -9.42 5.53
N ASN A 155 -12.46 -8.38 5.18
CA ASN A 155 -13.93 -8.41 5.28
C ASN A 155 -14.63 -8.82 3.97
N ASN A 156 -13.87 -8.92 2.86
CA ASN A 156 -14.37 -9.26 1.52
C ASN A 156 -15.54 -8.38 1.05
N ASN A 157 -15.60 -7.13 1.52
CA ASN A 157 -16.69 -6.20 1.25
C ASN A 157 -16.21 -5.05 0.36
N SER A 158 -16.19 -5.31 -0.96
CA SER A 158 -15.71 -4.35 -1.96
C SER A 158 -16.54 -3.07 -2.00
N ASP A 159 -17.86 -3.15 -1.76
CA ASP A 159 -18.73 -1.98 -1.77
C ASP A 159 -18.43 -1.02 -0.61
N ASN A 160 -18.14 -1.56 0.57
CA ASN A 160 -17.77 -0.74 1.71
C ASN A 160 -16.37 -0.13 1.51
N ALA A 161 -15.42 -0.89 0.97
CA ALA A 161 -14.10 -0.37 0.60
C ALA A 161 -14.22 0.80 -0.40
N ARG A 162 -15.04 0.65 -1.46
CA ARG A 162 -15.34 1.71 -2.44
C ARG A 162 -15.93 2.95 -1.77
N LYS A 163 -16.95 2.78 -0.91
CA LYS A 163 -17.57 3.90 -0.17
C LYS A 163 -16.57 4.63 0.73
N LEU A 164 -15.66 3.91 1.39
CA LEU A 164 -14.62 4.49 2.23
C LEU A 164 -13.62 5.31 1.41
N LEU A 165 -13.15 4.79 0.27
CA LEU A 165 -12.22 5.49 -0.62
C LEU A 165 -12.86 6.74 -1.22
N GLN A 166 -14.09 6.63 -1.74
CA GLN A 166 -14.85 7.78 -2.25
C GLN A 166 -15.07 8.84 -1.18
N ARG A 167 -15.40 8.44 0.06
CA ARG A 167 -15.51 9.38 1.18
C ARG A 167 -14.16 10.02 1.52
N GLY A 168 -13.07 9.25 1.51
CA GLY A 168 -11.72 9.75 1.75
C GLY A 168 -11.30 10.80 0.70
N LEU A 169 -11.63 10.58 -0.57
CA LEU A 169 -11.36 11.50 -1.67
C LEU A 169 -12.14 12.82 -1.55
N ARG A 170 -13.34 12.80 -0.95
CA ARG A 170 -14.08 14.04 -0.63
C ARG A 170 -13.37 14.92 0.39
N PHE A 171 -12.65 14.32 1.35
CA PHE A 171 -11.89 15.07 2.36
C PHE A 171 -10.50 15.46 1.86
N ASN A 172 -9.84 14.57 1.12
CA ASN A 172 -8.47 14.75 0.64
C ASN A 172 -8.39 14.53 -0.89
N PRO A 173 -8.91 15.46 -1.71
CA PRO A 173 -8.94 15.29 -3.17
C PRO A 173 -7.54 15.30 -3.81
N GLU A 174 -6.57 15.97 -3.20
CA GLU A 174 -5.20 16.09 -3.71
C GLU A 174 -4.30 14.89 -3.33
N ALA A 175 -4.82 13.93 -2.57
CA ALA A 175 -4.03 12.81 -2.07
C ALA A 175 -3.75 11.77 -3.17
N ARG A 176 -2.62 11.90 -3.87
CA ARG A 176 -2.13 10.99 -4.93
C ARG A 176 -2.25 9.50 -4.55
N LYS A 177 -1.78 9.13 -3.36
CA LYS A 177 -1.81 7.75 -2.88
C LYS A 177 -3.22 7.17 -2.80
N LEU A 178 -4.22 8.01 -2.50
CA LEU A 178 -5.61 7.58 -2.36
C LEU A 178 -6.23 7.24 -3.72
N TRP A 179 -5.94 8.04 -4.74
CA TRP A 179 -6.35 7.76 -6.12
C TRP A 179 -5.71 6.49 -6.68
N LEU A 180 -4.40 6.31 -6.47
CA LEU A 180 -3.69 5.12 -6.96
C LEU A 180 -4.23 3.84 -6.32
N GLU A 181 -4.45 3.83 -5.00
CA GLU A 181 -5.02 2.66 -4.35
C GLU A 181 -6.48 2.45 -4.75
N TYR A 182 -7.24 3.53 -4.98
CA TYR A 182 -8.62 3.39 -5.45
C TYR A 182 -8.68 2.75 -6.84
N TYR A 183 -7.85 3.22 -7.76
CA TYR A 183 -7.69 2.63 -9.09
C TYR A 183 -7.27 1.16 -9.00
N ARG A 184 -6.25 0.86 -8.18
CA ARG A 184 -5.76 -0.50 -7.97
C ARG A 184 -6.84 -1.44 -7.40
N MET A 185 -7.62 -0.97 -6.43
CA MET A 185 -8.70 -1.75 -5.81
C MET A 185 -9.80 -2.09 -6.81
N GLU A 186 -10.20 -1.15 -7.66
CA GLU A 186 -11.20 -1.40 -8.72
C GLU A 186 -10.71 -2.43 -9.74
N LEU A 187 -9.44 -2.37 -10.14
CA LEU A 187 -8.85 -3.38 -11.03
C LEU A 187 -8.75 -4.76 -10.37
N LEU A 188 -8.33 -4.84 -9.10
CA LEU A 188 -8.34 -6.09 -8.33
C LEU A 188 -9.75 -6.67 -8.19
N TYR A 189 -10.76 -5.81 -8.01
CA TYR A 189 -12.15 -6.23 -7.95
C TYR A 189 -12.64 -6.80 -9.29
N ALA A 190 -12.30 -6.16 -10.41
CA ALA A 190 -12.61 -6.65 -11.74
C ALA A 190 -11.94 -8.02 -11.99
N GLU A 191 -10.65 -8.17 -11.69
CA GLU A 191 -9.92 -9.43 -11.82
C GLU A 191 -10.55 -10.55 -10.97
N LYS A 192 -10.85 -10.27 -9.70
CA LYS A 192 -11.51 -11.22 -8.81
C LYS A 192 -12.88 -11.65 -9.34
N THR A 193 -13.62 -10.72 -9.92
CA THR A 193 -14.94 -11.01 -10.52
C THR A 193 -14.80 -11.86 -11.78
N ARG A 194 -13.78 -11.59 -12.64
CA ARG A 194 -13.44 -12.41 -13.81
C ARG A 194 -13.12 -13.85 -13.41
N LYS A 195 -12.18 -14.05 -12.49
CA LYS A 195 -11.78 -15.38 -12.00
C LYS A 195 -12.96 -16.15 -11.39
N ARG A 196 -13.85 -15.46 -10.68
CA ARG A 196 -15.06 -16.07 -10.13
C ARG A 196 -16.05 -16.49 -11.23
N ARG A 197 -16.18 -15.70 -12.30
CA ARG A 197 -17.05 -16.01 -13.45
C ARG A 197 -16.53 -17.20 -14.24
N GLU A 198 -15.24 -17.22 -14.53
CA GLU A 198 -14.55 -18.31 -15.22
C GLU A 198 -14.76 -19.65 -14.48
N LEU A 199 -14.63 -19.63 -13.14
CA LEU A 199 -14.85 -20.81 -12.32
C LEU A 199 -16.32 -21.32 -12.32
N LEU A 200 -17.30 -20.44 -12.51
CA LEU A 200 -18.72 -20.76 -12.40
C LEU A 200 -19.39 -21.06 -13.75
N GLU A 201 -18.66 -20.98 -14.87
CA GLU A 201 -19.17 -21.20 -16.24
C GLU A 201 -20.45 -20.39 -16.55
N LEU A 202 -20.57 -19.19 -15.96
CA LEU A 202 -21.74 -18.33 -16.14
C LEU A 202 -21.67 -17.62 -17.51
N GLY A 203 -22.76 -17.74 -18.29
CA GLY A 203 -22.89 -17.14 -19.63
C GLY A 203 -22.78 -15.61 -19.67
N GLU A 204 -22.79 -15.07 -20.90
CA GLU A 204 -22.59 -13.65 -21.21
C GLU A 204 -23.75 -12.74 -20.76
N ASP A 205 -23.61 -12.06 -19.61
CA ASP A 205 -24.47 -10.95 -19.20
C ASP A 205 -23.80 -9.59 -19.52
N GLU A 206 -24.44 -8.74 -20.33
CA GLU A 206 -23.91 -7.44 -20.78
C GLU A 206 -23.52 -6.50 -19.62
N ASN A 207 -24.27 -6.51 -18.51
CA ASN A 207 -23.96 -5.69 -17.33
C ASN A 207 -22.72 -6.17 -16.57
N SER A 208 -22.37 -7.46 -16.69
CA SER A 208 -21.13 -7.96 -16.11
C SER A 208 -19.93 -7.48 -16.92
N ASP A 209 -20.06 -7.34 -18.24
CA ASP A 209 -18.94 -6.97 -19.12
C ASP A 209 -18.40 -5.56 -18.86
N THR A 210 -19.24 -4.62 -18.43
CA THR A 210 -18.81 -3.26 -18.02
C THR A 210 -17.97 -3.25 -16.73
N VAL A 211 -18.31 -4.12 -15.78
CA VAL A 211 -17.53 -4.32 -14.54
C VAL A 211 -16.24 -5.08 -14.83
N LEU A 212 -16.30 -6.09 -15.71
CA LEU A 212 -15.17 -6.96 -16.06
C LEU A 212 -14.14 -6.29 -16.97
N SER A 213 -14.55 -5.28 -17.73
CA SER A 213 -13.67 -4.40 -18.51
C SER A 213 -13.03 -3.31 -17.64
N GLY A 214 -13.42 -3.15 -16.37
CA GLY A 214 -12.80 -2.19 -15.47
C GLY A 214 -13.15 -0.73 -15.78
N GLN A 215 -14.27 -0.45 -16.44
CA GLN A 215 -14.68 0.92 -16.80
C GLN A 215 -14.78 1.85 -15.58
N VAL A 216 -15.10 1.31 -14.39
CA VAL A 216 -15.09 2.08 -13.15
C VAL A 216 -13.68 2.64 -12.86
N ALA A 217 -12.64 1.84 -13.08
CA ALA A 217 -11.26 2.29 -12.89
C ALA A 217 -10.91 3.43 -13.87
N PHE A 218 -11.40 3.38 -15.11
CA PHE A 218 -11.24 4.46 -16.08
C PHE A 218 -11.89 5.77 -15.63
N VAL A 219 -13.12 5.70 -15.11
CA VAL A 219 -13.80 6.88 -14.53
C VAL A 219 -12.99 7.44 -13.35
N VAL A 220 -12.40 6.58 -12.53
CA VAL A 220 -11.52 7.01 -11.43
C VAL A 220 -10.27 7.71 -11.95
N PHE A 221 -9.67 7.24 -13.04
CA PHE A 221 -8.54 7.89 -13.67
C PHE A 221 -8.88 9.29 -14.19
N ASP A 222 -10.00 9.45 -14.92
CA ASP A 222 -10.42 10.79 -15.40
C ASP A 222 -10.75 11.73 -14.23
N GLN A 223 -11.39 11.24 -13.17
CA GLN A 223 -11.61 12.03 -11.95
C GLN A 223 -10.30 12.41 -11.26
N ALA A 224 -9.33 11.51 -11.18
CA ALA A 224 -8.01 11.79 -10.61
C ALA A 224 -7.28 12.88 -11.40
N ARG A 225 -7.39 12.85 -12.74
CA ARG A 225 -6.85 13.89 -13.62
C ARG A 225 -7.50 15.25 -13.38
N GLN A 226 -8.83 15.29 -13.24
CA GLN A 226 -9.54 16.53 -12.94
C GLN A 226 -9.18 17.08 -11.55
N ALA A 227 -8.93 16.20 -10.58
CA ALA A 227 -8.58 16.59 -9.21
C ALA A 227 -7.14 17.08 -9.05
N ILE A 228 -6.19 16.54 -9.83
CA ILE A 228 -4.78 16.95 -9.83
C ILE A 228 -4.35 17.28 -11.27
N PRO A 229 -4.64 18.51 -11.75
CA PRO A 229 -4.18 18.96 -13.06
C PRO A 229 -2.65 19.02 -13.14
N ASP A 230 -2.11 18.72 -14.32
CA ASP A 230 -0.72 18.99 -14.73
C ASP A 230 0.41 18.25 -13.99
N ASP A 231 0.13 17.14 -13.30
CA ASP A 231 1.17 16.30 -12.69
C ASP A 231 1.42 15.00 -13.47
N VAL A 232 2.38 15.04 -14.40
CA VAL A 232 2.79 13.87 -15.19
C VAL A 232 3.43 12.79 -14.33
N SER A 233 4.14 13.16 -13.27
CA SER A 233 4.73 12.17 -12.35
C SER A 233 3.67 11.31 -11.68
N PHE A 234 2.48 11.87 -11.41
CA PHE A 234 1.33 11.15 -10.88
C PHE A 234 0.66 10.27 -11.93
N LEU A 235 0.42 10.78 -13.15
CA LEU A 235 -0.20 10.00 -14.23
C LEU A 235 0.65 8.78 -14.62
N VAL A 236 1.98 8.93 -14.63
CA VAL A 236 2.93 7.84 -14.91
C VAL A 236 2.81 6.71 -13.88
N GLN A 237 2.41 6.98 -12.63
CA GLN A 237 2.27 5.94 -11.60
C GLN A 237 1.09 4.98 -11.84
N PHE A 238 0.14 5.33 -12.70
CA PHE A 238 -0.95 4.43 -13.07
C PHE A 238 -0.50 3.33 -14.06
N LEU A 239 0.48 3.61 -14.91
CA LEU A 239 0.95 2.66 -15.94
C LEU A 239 1.51 1.35 -15.35
N PRO A 240 2.41 1.37 -14.34
CA PRO A 240 2.84 0.14 -13.67
C PRO A 240 1.68 -0.64 -13.04
N ILE A 241 0.61 0.03 -12.62
CA ILE A 241 -0.56 -0.63 -12.03
C ILE A 241 -1.36 -1.33 -13.14
N CYS A 242 -1.55 -0.70 -14.31
CA CYS A 242 -2.19 -1.34 -15.47
C CYS A 242 -1.42 -2.59 -15.92
N GLN A 243 -0.09 -2.51 -15.97
CA GLN A 243 0.76 -3.63 -16.41
C GLN A 243 0.62 -4.91 -15.57
N LEU A 244 0.02 -4.83 -14.38
CA LEU A 244 -0.28 -6.01 -13.57
C LEU A 244 -1.51 -6.79 -14.06
N PHE A 245 -2.30 -6.25 -15.00
CA PHE A 245 -3.59 -6.81 -15.40
C PHE A 245 -3.74 -6.91 -16.92
N ASP A 246 -3.88 -8.14 -17.43
CA ASP A 246 -3.90 -8.42 -18.88
C ASP A 246 -5.06 -7.77 -19.63
N PHE A 247 -6.19 -7.56 -18.97
CA PHE A 247 -7.38 -6.98 -19.59
C PHE A 247 -7.34 -5.45 -19.68
N THR A 248 -6.30 -4.81 -19.18
CA THR A 248 -6.17 -3.35 -19.19
C THR A 248 -5.41 -2.80 -20.40
N LYS A 249 -5.17 -3.64 -21.44
CA LYS A 249 -4.41 -3.22 -22.64
C LYS A 249 -5.04 -2.00 -23.32
N ASP A 250 -6.36 -1.96 -23.41
CA ASP A 250 -7.10 -0.86 -24.02
C ASP A 250 -6.96 0.42 -23.18
N HIS A 251 -7.11 0.30 -21.86
CA HIS A 251 -6.93 1.42 -20.92
C HIS A 251 -5.50 1.96 -20.92
N GLU A 252 -4.51 1.08 -21.00
CA GLU A 252 -3.11 1.47 -21.11
C GLU A 252 -2.86 2.24 -22.42
N ALA A 253 -3.43 1.79 -23.54
CA ALA A 253 -3.32 2.48 -24.81
C ALA A 253 -3.95 3.89 -24.76
N ASP A 254 -5.11 4.03 -24.12
CA ASP A 254 -5.79 5.31 -23.93
C ASP A 254 -4.97 6.26 -23.05
N ILE A 255 -4.45 5.79 -21.91
CA ILE A 255 -3.56 6.59 -21.05
C ILE A 255 -2.32 7.03 -21.83
N CYS A 256 -1.71 6.13 -22.61
CA CYS A 256 -0.55 6.45 -23.44
C CYS A 256 -0.87 7.50 -24.52
N LYS A 257 -2.03 7.40 -25.16
CA LYS A 257 -2.49 8.38 -26.14
C LYS A 257 -2.67 9.75 -25.50
N GLU A 258 -3.32 9.81 -24.34
CA GLU A 258 -3.48 11.06 -23.60
C GLU A 258 -2.14 11.68 -23.18
N LEU A 259 -1.17 10.86 -22.75
CA LEU A 259 0.18 11.32 -22.40
C LEU A 259 0.90 11.94 -23.61
N LYS A 260 0.76 11.34 -24.81
CA LYS A 260 1.36 11.88 -26.04
C LYS A 260 0.71 13.20 -26.49
N GLU A 261 -0.62 13.29 -26.41
CA GLU A 261 -1.37 14.46 -26.89
C GLU A 261 -1.24 15.68 -25.97
N LYS A 262 -1.22 15.48 -24.65
CA LYS A 262 -1.22 16.59 -23.67
C LYS A 262 0.13 16.91 -23.06
N TYR A 263 1.04 15.94 -22.99
CA TYR A 263 2.32 16.07 -22.27
C TYR A 263 3.52 15.73 -23.16
N SER A 264 3.43 16.06 -24.45
CA SER A 264 4.45 15.81 -25.47
C SER A 264 5.82 16.40 -25.11
N GLU A 265 5.83 17.46 -24.32
CA GLU A 265 7.04 18.20 -23.93
C GLU A 265 7.76 17.63 -22.70
N GLU A 266 7.18 16.67 -21.96
CA GLU A 266 7.75 16.18 -20.70
C GLU A 266 8.49 14.82 -20.84
N PRO A 267 9.80 14.76 -20.52
CA PRO A 267 10.59 13.51 -20.56
C PRO A 267 10.05 12.34 -19.74
N LEU A 268 9.32 12.63 -18.65
CA LEU A 268 8.76 11.61 -17.76
C LEU A 268 7.70 10.77 -18.47
N ALA A 269 6.89 11.39 -19.33
CA ALA A 269 5.86 10.71 -20.09
C ALA A 269 6.49 9.71 -21.07
N TRP A 270 7.52 10.13 -21.78
CA TRP A 270 8.26 9.29 -22.73
C TRP A 270 9.01 8.14 -22.07
N ASP A 271 9.59 8.34 -20.89
CA ASP A 271 10.22 7.25 -20.12
C ASP A 271 9.20 6.19 -19.68
N ALA A 272 8.00 6.61 -19.29
CA ALA A 272 6.93 5.69 -18.95
C ALA A 272 6.40 4.91 -20.17
N LEU A 273 6.26 5.59 -21.32
CA LEU A 273 5.88 4.99 -22.59
C LEU A 273 6.92 3.96 -23.06
N ALA A 274 8.20 4.22 -22.86
CA ALA A 274 9.26 3.28 -23.22
C ALA A 274 9.26 2.07 -22.27
N LYS A 275 9.15 2.29 -20.95
CA LYS A 275 9.09 1.22 -19.95
C LYS A 275 7.92 0.26 -20.13
N ARG A 276 6.84 0.68 -20.78
CA ARG A 276 5.73 -0.20 -21.19
C ARG A 276 6.19 -1.41 -22.00
N HIS A 277 7.12 -1.19 -22.92
CA HIS A 277 7.62 -2.25 -23.78
C HIS A 277 8.58 -3.21 -23.05
N LEU A 278 9.14 -2.79 -21.92
CA LEU A 278 10.07 -3.59 -21.11
C LEU A 278 9.36 -4.49 -20.07
N GLY A 279 8.17 -4.10 -19.60
CA GLY A 279 7.47 -4.77 -18.49
C GLY A 279 6.65 -6.02 -18.87
N ARG A 280 6.26 -6.17 -20.15
CA ARG A 280 5.41 -7.28 -20.62
C ARG A 280 6.26 -8.47 -21.05
N LYS A 281 6.47 -9.43 -20.15
CA LYS A 281 7.16 -10.69 -20.47
C LYS A 281 6.29 -11.69 -21.26
N GLU A 282 4.97 -11.49 -21.34
CA GLU A 282 4.04 -12.48 -21.90
C GLU A 282 3.55 -12.20 -23.34
N ASP A 283 3.72 -10.98 -23.87
CA ASP A 283 3.29 -10.62 -25.24
C ASP A 283 4.45 -10.63 -26.27
N LEU A 284 5.55 -11.36 -26.01
CA LEU A 284 6.60 -11.52 -27.02
C LEU A 284 6.15 -12.55 -28.07
N THR A 285 5.40 -12.09 -29.07
CA THR A 285 5.47 -12.73 -30.39
C THR A 285 6.91 -12.62 -30.89
N VAL A 286 7.45 -13.71 -31.44
CA VAL A 286 8.83 -13.94 -31.89
C VAL A 286 9.42 -12.85 -32.84
N THR A 287 8.66 -11.82 -33.21
CA THR A 287 9.00 -10.85 -34.25
C THR A 287 9.36 -9.43 -33.79
N ASP A 288 9.01 -9.01 -32.57
CA ASP A 288 9.29 -7.63 -32.12
C ASP A 288 10.19 -7.61 -30.89
N ASN A 289 11.48 -7.30 -31.08
CA ASN A 289 12.41 -7.10 -29.97
C ASN A 289 11.91 -5.92 -29.11
N PRO A 290 11.64 -6.11 -27.80
CA PRO A 290 11.12 -5.06 -26.93
C PRO A 290 12.09 -3.89 -26.80
N GLU A 291 13.39 -4.15 -26.98
CA GLU A 291 14.47 -3.16 -27.00
C GLU A 291 14.43 -2.25 -28.24
N LYS A 292 13.97 -2.76 -29.40
CA LYS A 292 13.78 -1.95 -30.61
C LYS A 292 12.60 -0.99 -30.45
N LEU A 293 11.47 -1.49 -29.96
CA LEU A 293 10.30 -0.65 -29.67
C LEU A 293 10.58 0.39 -28.57
N PHE A 294 11.39 0.02 -27.57
CA PHE A 294 11.88 0.97 -26.56
C PHE A 294 12.70 2.09 -27.20
N HIS A 295 13.64 1.74 -28.08
CA HIS A 295 14.48 2.69 -28.81
C HIS A 295 13.64 3.60 -29.73
N ASP A 296 12.71 3.04 -30.50
CA ASP A 296 11.89 3.79 -31.44
C ASP A 296 11.00 4.82 -30.73
N VAL A 297 10.42 4.46 -29.57
CA VAL A 297 9.64 5.40 -28.75
C VAL A 297 10.48 6.56 -28.22
N TYR A 298 11.75 6.32 -27.89
CA TYR A 298 12.67 7.38 -27.49
C TYR A 298 13.13 8.25 -28.67
N MET A 299 13.29 7.67 -29.86
CA MET A 299 13.60 8.42 -31.08
C MET A 299 12.44 9.33 -31.49
N ASP A 300 11.20 8.85 -31.36
CA ASP A 300 9.99 9.67 -31.52
C ASP A 300 9.95 10.81 -30.49
N ALA A 301 10.33 10.54 -29.24
CA ALA A 301 10.43 11.57 -28.20
C ALA A 301 11.48 12.64 -28.57
N ILE A 302 12.64 12.25 -29.07
CA ILE A 302 13.71 13.18 -29.45
C ILE A 302 13.28 14.06 -30.64
N SER A 303 12.50 13.51 -31.58
CA SER A 303 11.98 14.26 -32.73
C SER A 303 10.90 15.28 -32.36
N THR A 304 10.17 15.04 -31.26
CA THR A 304 9.06 15.89 -30.81
C THR A 304 9.49 16.93 -29.76
N LEU A 305 10.58 16.68 -29.04
CA LEU A 305 11.14 17.60 -28.05
C LEU A 305 11.98 18.70 -28.71
N ASN A 306 11.56 19.96 -28.55
CA ASN A 306 12.25 21.11 -29.14
C ASN A 306 13.41 21.68 -28.29
N SER A 307 13.70 21.11 -27.11
CA SER A 307 14.71 21.65 -26.18
C SER A 307 15.75 20.61 -25.74
N ALA A 308 17.00 21.06 -25.65
CA ALA A 308 18.17 20.20 -25.41
C ALA A 308 18.18 19.52 -24.02
N HIS A 309 17.54 20.14 -23.02
CA HIS A 309 17.55 19.64 -21.63
C HIS A 309 16.64 18.40 -21.44
N PRO A 310 15.38 18.39 -21.90
CA PRO A 310 14.55 17.18 -22.02
C PRO A 310 15.20 16.03 -22.79
N ILE A 311 15.83 16.33 -23.93
CA ILE A 311 16.53 15.34 -24.75
C ILE A 311 17.67 14.67 -23.96
N ALA A 312 18.50 15.46 -23.28
CA ALA A 312 19.57 14.95 -22.43
C ALA A 312 19.06 14.11 -21.24
N GLN A 313 17.88 14.43 -20.68
CA GLN A 313 17.26 13.63 -19.63
C GLN A 313 16.74 12.28 -20.14
N CYS A 314 16.14 12.24 -21.35
CA CYS A 314 15.74 10.99 -22.00
C CYS A 314 16.96 10.09 -22.23
N TRP A 315 18.03 10.63 -22.82
CA TRP A 315 19.27 9.90 -23.04
C TRP A 315 19.91 9.36 -21.75
N ASN A 316 19.96 10.17 -20.68
CA ASN A 316 20.45 9.69 -19.38
C ASN A 316 19.62 8.55 -18.79
N ARG A 317 18.31 8.48 -19.09
CA ARG A 317 17.44 7.39 -18.64
C ARG A 317 17.59 6.13 -19.47
N ILE A 318 17.73 6.27 -20.77
CA ILE A 318 18.10 5.19 -21.70
C ILE A 318 19.40 4.55 -21.20
N LEU A 319 20.45 5.35 -20.99
CA LEU A 319 21.75 4.88 -20.51
C LEU A 319 21.66 4.19 -19.13
N LYS A 320 20.86 4.71 -18.20
CA LYS A 320 20.63 4.05 -16.89
C LYS A 320 19.86 2.73 -17.00
N ALA A 321 18.91 2.61 -17.93
CA ALA A 321 18.17 1.38 -18.16
C ALA A 321 19.09 0.28 -18.71
N PHE A 322 19.96 0.61 -19.68
CA PHE A 322 20.95 -0.29 -20.24
C PHE A 322 22.12 -0.59 -19.29
N ALA A 323 22.49 0.33 -18.39
CA ALA A 323 23.50 0.07 -17.37
C ALA A 323 23.00 -0.91 -16.29
N ASN A 324 21.71 -0.90 -15.97
CA ASN A 324 21.11 -1.84 -15.01
C ASN A 324 20.90 -3.26 -15.58
N SER A 325 20.93 -3.43 -16.91
CA SER A 325 20.99 -4.73 -17.56
C SER A 325 22.43 -5.25 -17.73
N TRP A 326 23.43 -4.49 -17.29
CA TRP A 326 24.84 -4.86 -17.41
C TRP A 326 25.26 -5.73 -16.23
N ASP A 327 25.54 -7.02 -16.50
CA ASP A 327 26.08 -7.96 -15.52
C ASP A 327 27.62 -7.75 -15.42
N PRO A 328 28.20 -7.41 -14.26
CA PRO A 328 29.62 -7.04 -14.13
C PRO A 328 30.62 -8.16 -14.43
N ASP A 329 30.17 -9.42 -14.53
CA ASP A 329 31.04 -10.59 -14.67
C ASP A 329 31.31 -11.02 -16.13
N GLU A 330 30.69 -10.38 -17.13
CA GLU A 330 31.01 -10.66 -18.54
C GLU A 330 32.29 -9.93 -19.00
N THR A 331 33.37 -10.69 -19.16
CA THR A 331 34.66 -10.16 -19.63
C THR A 331 34.56 -9.48 -21.01
N PRO A 332 35.34 -8.41 -21.27
CA PRO A 332 35.21 -7.56 -22.48
C PRO A 332 35.45 -8.28 -23.82
N GLN A 333 36.00 -9.49 -23.81
CA GLN A 333 36.34 -10.25 -25.02
C GLN A 333 35.14 -10.96 -25.66
N ASN A 334 34.05 -11.18 -24.91
CA ASN A 334 32.82 -11.77 -25.44
C ASN A 334 31.82 -10.73 -25.99
N MET A 335 32.12 -9.42 -25.86
CA MET A 335 31.24 -8.34 -26.32
C MET A 335 31.27 -8.10 -27.84
N VAL A 336 32.27 -8.59 -28.58
CA VAL A 336 32.39 -8.28 -30.02
C VAL A 336 31.34 -9.00 -30.87
N SER A 337 30.67 -10.04 -30.35
CA SER A 337 29.67 -10.82 -31.09
C SER A 337 28.20 -10.49 -30.76
N HIS A 338 27.92 -9.68 -29.74
CA HIS A 338 26.57 -9.29 -29.32
C HIS A 338 26.40 -7.77 -29.20
N GLN A 339 27.09 -7.00 -30.04
CA GLN A 339 26.75 -5.60 -30.24
C GLN A 339 25.57 -5.49 -31.19
N ASP A 340 24.37 -5.26 -30.66
CA ASP A 340 23.27 -4.78 -31.47
C ASP A 340 23.72 -3.44 -32.10
N PRO A 341 23.79 -3.32 -33.44
CA PRO A 341 24.32 -2.14 -34.14
C PRO A 341 23.66 -0.82 -33.71
N ASN A 342 22.44 -0.92 -33.20
CA ASN A 342 21.63 0.19 -32.74
C ASN A 342 22.14 0.81 -31.42
N CYS A 343 22.78 0.04 -30.53
CA CYS A 343 23.39 0.57 -29.30
C CYS A 343 24.62 1.44 -29.60
N LEU A 344 25.42 1.04 -30.59
CA LEU A 344 26.54 1.83 -31.09
C LEU A 344 26.07 3.12 -31.77
N GLN A 345 24.98 3.04 -32.55
CA GLN A 345 24.37 4.20 -33.17
C GLN A 345 23.82 5.18 -32.12
N ALA A 346 23.13 4.69 -31.10
CA ALA A 346 22.62 5.48 -29.98
C ALA A 346 23.73 6.19 -29.18
N MET A 347 24.86 5.52 -28.94
CA MET A 347 26.03 6.15 -28.31
C MET A 347 26.71 7.18 -29.23
N HIS A 348 26.73 6.93 -30.54
CA HIS A 348 27.22 7.88 -31.55
C HIS A 348 26.34 9.13 -31.65
N ASP A 349 25.02 8.95 -31.65
CA ASP A 349 24.03 10.03 -31.72
C ASP A 349 24.06 10.88 -30.44
N PHE A 350 24.24 10.26 -29.26
CA PHE A 350 24.46 10.98 -28.01
C PHE A 350 25.74 11.83 -28.03
N LYS A 351 26.84 11.29 -28.59
CA LYS A 351 28.11 12.01 -28.76
C LYS A 351 27.98 13.16 -29.78
N ALA A 352 27.18 12.98 -30.84
CA ALA A 352 26.87 14.02 -31.81
C ALA A 352 26.05 15.17 -31.20
N ILE A 353 25.10 14.87 -30.30
CA ILE A 353 24.32 15.87 -29.55
C ILE A 353 25.23 16.61 -28.55
N GLN A 354 26.15 15.91 -27.89
CA GLN A 354 27.12 16.50 -26.96
C GLN A 354 28.08 17.49 -27.65
N LEU A 355 28.39 17.28 -28.92
CA LEU A 355 29.21 18.17 -29.75
C LEU A 355 28.46 19.40 -30.30
N CYS A 356 27.12 19.37 -30.34
CA CYS A 356 26.30 20.47 -30.88
C CYS A 356 25.88 21.52 -29.84
N LEU A 357 26.14 21.32 -28.55
CA LEU A 357 25.80 22.27 -27.49
C LEU A 357 27.00 23.18 -27.18
N PRO A 358 26.84 24.53 -27.26
CA PRO A 358 27.93 25.43 -26.93
C PRO A 358 28.16 25.44 -25.41
N GLY A 359 29.39 25.06 -25.02
CA GLY A 359 30.11 25.49 -23.82
C GLY A 359 29.39 25.49 -22.46
N GLU A 360 29.88 24.65 -21.55
CA GLU A 360 29.66 24.72 -20.09
C GLU A 360 28.27 24.33 -19.57
N MET A 361 27.93 23.04 -19.65
CA MET A 361 27.25 22.38 -18.53
C MET A 361 27.95 21.04 -18.26
N ALA A 362 28.84 21.06 -17.27
CA ALA A 362 29.36 19.84 -16.66
C ALA A 362 28.19 19.12 -15.99
N TRP A 363 27.74 18.01 -16.56
CA TRP A 363 26.75 17.15 -15.95
C TRP A 363 27.49 16.09 -15.13
N ASP A 364 27.49 16.24 -13.81
CA ASP A 364 27.99 15.23 -12.88
C ASP A 364 27.18 13.93 -13.06
N MET A 365 27.80 12.92 -13.69
CA MET A 365 27.31 11.54 -13.62
C MET A 365 27.33 11.08 -12.15
N PRO A 366 26.36 10.26 -11.70
CA PRO A 366 26.46 9.66 -10.38
C PRO A 366 27.70 8.76 -10.34
N ILE A 367 28.62 9.13 -9.45
CA ILE A 367 29.78 8.33 -9.07
C ILE A 367 29.26 6.96 -8.61
N GLY A 368 29.61 5.89 -9.32
CA GLY A 368 29.36 4.52 -8.87
C GLY A 368 29.99 4.29 -7.49
N GLN A 369 29.45 3.37 -6.70
CA GLN A 369 29.80 3.16 -5.29
C GLN A 369 31.30 2.89 -5.01
N ASP A 370 32.14 2.74 -6.04
CA ASP A 370 33.59 2.59 -5.95
C ASP A 370 34.40 3.89 -6.14
N GLY A 371 33.76 5.06 -6.22
CA GLY A 371 34.47 6.34 -6.25
C GLY A 371 35.29 6.60 -7.53
N ARG A 372 35.08 5.84 -8.60
CA ARG A 372 35.79 6.00 -9.87
C ARG A 372 34.95 6.76 -10.89
N THR A 373 35.48 7.89 -11.34
CA THR A 373 34.98 8.65 -12.48
C THR A 373 35.29 7.88 -13.75
N TYR A 374 34.31 7.23 -14.36
CA TYR A 374 34.48 6.60 -15.67
C TYR A 374 34.29 7.66 -16.76
N ILE A 375 35.40 8.21 -17.25
CA ILE A 375 35.44 8.96 -18.50
C ILE A 375 35.42 7.91 -19.62
N LEU A 376 34.31 7.82 -20.36
CA LEU A 376 34.24 7.06 -21.61
C LEU A 376 35.13 7.75 -22.66
N VAL A 377 36.41 7.40 -22.67
CA VAL A 377 37.32 7.69 -23.79
C VAL A 377 37.05 6.60 -24.84
N LEU A 378 36.13 6.88 -25.76
CA LEU A 378 36.00 6.07 -26.98
C LEU A 378 37.10 6.47 -27.94
N ILE A 379 38.10 5.59 -28.06
CA ILE A 379 39.20 5.60 -29.01
C ILE A 379 38.61 5.56 -30.44
N GLU A 380 39.01 6.51 -31.28
CA GLU A 380 38.66 6.54 -32.71
C GLU A 380 39.30 5.34 -33.44
N PRO A 381 38.59 4.65 -34.35
CA PRO A 381 39.22 3.67 -35.22
C PRO A 381 39.96 4.42 -36.33
N GLY A 382 41.21 4.77 -36.08
CA GLY A 382 42.04 5.45 -37.09
C GLY A 382 43.25 6.21 -36.58
N LYS A 383 44.00 5.69 -35.60
CA LYS A 383 45.44 5.92 -35.41
C LYS A 383 46.04 4.92 -34.44
#